data_AF-A0A0C2SVF6-F1
#
_entry.id   AF-A0A0C2SVF6-F1
#
_cell.length_a   1.000
_cell.length_b   1.000
_cell.length_c   1.000
_cell.angle_alpha   90.00
_cell.angle_beta   90.00
_cell.angle_gamma   90.00
#
_symmetry.space_group_name_H-M   'P 1'
#
loop_
_entity.id
_entity.type
_entity.pdbx_description
1 polymer ?
#
loop_
_entity_poly.entity_id
_entity_poly.type
_entity_poly.pdbx_seq_one_letter_code
_entity_poly.pdbx_strand_id
1 'polypeptide(L)'
;MSHSLPVGRFKNSKFGSDDDIEAMARAFDKADGVKCIFSDPEIPYYIQFGSMSDMDKEFGISGGSFAVEGPQVAEFFEPAVQDIIDGVKDQCDRAKDGTPIKILLLVGGFARSEYLYRRLNDHFRTGDIVVFRPDATHLYKAVAEGAVSYYLDHYVTTRVARLSYGVMTRHLFNDKNPEHLDRESTKLTQANGKSYIPGIFDTILIKDTEVSEEMQFRHPHRFILTRGQFATWTSISTRLKCYRGRAATPPKWVDLEPGLFDDACTIQADMSHIKSSMKLQKNGTKLFYKLDLEMVIGLGLTELKAYATWQENGEEMRCVSLGGFILFYPPHRLNGDLELTRLLFTTES
;
A
#
# COMPACT_ATOMS: atom_id res chain seq x y z
N MET A 1 14.68 -17.44 -7.41
CA MET A 1 14.90 -18.84 -6.99
C MET A 1 15.37 -19.75 -8.13
N SER A 2 15.03 -19.51 -9.41
CA SER A 2 15.59 -20.30 -10.52
C SER A 2 17.13 -20.19 -10.67
N HIS A 3 17.73 -19.09 -10.18
CA HIS A 3 19.18 -18.90 -10.10
C HIS A 3 19.86 -19.61 -8.91
N SER A 4 19.11 -20.35 -8.07
CA SER A 4 19.60 -20.95 -6.83
C SER A 4 20.05 -22.40 -6.98
N LEU A 5 19.69 -23.08 -8.08
CA LEU A 5 20.28 -24.38 -8.36
C LEU A 5 21.79 -24.21 -8.45
N PRO A 6 22.59 -25.16 -7.94
CA PRO A 6 24.05 -25.05 -7.96
C PRO A 6 24.55 -25.13 -9.41
N VAL A 7 24.43 -24.03 -10.16
CA VAL A 7 24.80 -23.87 -11.56
C VAL A 7 26.28 -24.21 -11.77
N GLY A 8 27.10 -23.97 -10.75
CA GLY A 8 28.51 -24.35 -10.73
C GLY A 8 28.76 -25.87 -10.69
N ARG A 9 27.82 -26.68 -10.18
CA ARG A 9 27.98 -28.14 -10.03
C ARG A 9 28.15 -28.82 -11.38
N PHE A 10 27.42 -28.38 -12.40
CA PHE A 10 27.37 -29.07 -13.69
C PHE A 10 28.21 -28.40 -14.79
N LYS A 11 28.95 -27.33 -14.50
CA LYS A 11 29.68 -26.55 -15.50
C LYS A 11 30.65 -27.38 -16.38
N ASN A 12 31.19 -28.47 -15.82
CA ASN A 12 32.10 -29.39 -16.53
C ASN A 12 31.42 -30.72 -16.93
N SER A 13 30.12 -30.84 -16.72
CA SER A 13 29.30 -31.99 -17.13
C SER A 13 28.92 -31.88 -18.60
N LYS A 14 28.58 -33.02 -19.21
CA LYS A 14 27.90 -33.05 -20.52
C LYS A 14 26.54 -32.34 -20.51
N PHE A 15 25.96 -32.14 -19.33
CA PHE A 15 24.70 -31.44 -19.08
C PHE A 15 24.93 -30.06 -18.43
N GLY A 16 26.05 -29.42 -18.76
CA GLY A 16 26.48 -28.13 -18.20
C GLY A 16 26.18 -26.92 -19.06
N SER A 17 25.49 -27.09 -20.20
CA SER A 17 25.14 -25.97 -21.08
C SER A 17 24.06 -25.09 -20.45
N ASP A 18 23.96 -23.82 -20.86
CA ASP A 18 22.94 -22.91 -20.33
C ASP A 18 21.51 -23.47 -20.54
N ASP A 19 21.27 -24.14 -21.66
CA ASP A 19 20.00 -24.81 -21.98
C ASP A 19 19.71 -25.98 -21.02
N ASP A 20 20.72 -26.77 -20.66
CA ASP A 20 20.57 -27.86 -19.70
C ASP A 20 20.26 -27.32 -18.30
N ILE A 21 20.99 -26.28 -17.87
CA ILE A 21 20.76 -25.63 -16.59
C ILE A 21 19.34 -25.04 -16.53
N GLU A 22 18.88 -24.42 -17.62
CA GLU A 22 17.51 -23.93 -17.70
C GLU A 22 16.49 -25.08 -17.65
N ALA A 23 16.75 -26.20 -18.32
CA ALA A 23 15.89 -27.39 -18.25
C ALA A 23 15.81 -27.96 -16.81
N MET A 24 16.94 -27.98 -16.08
CA MET A 24 16.97 -28.37 -14.67
C MET A 24 16.19 -27.39 -13.79
N ALA A 25 16.33 -26.08 -14.01
CA ALA A 25 15.55 -25.06 -13.30
C ALA A 25 14.05 -25.19 -13.56
N ARG A 26 13.65 -25.40 -14.81
CA ARG A 26 12.25 -25.67 -15.17
C ARG A 26 11.75 -26.95 -14.51
N ALA A 27 12.56 -28.01 -14.45
CA ALA A 27 12.19 -29.25 -13.77
C ALA A 27 11.99 -29.05 -12.25
N PHE A 28 12.83 -28.22 -11.62
CA PHE A 28 12.69 -27.84 -10.21
C PHE A 28 11.39 -27.06 -9.95
N ASP A 29 11.02 -26.15 -10.85
CA ASP A 29 9.89 -25.21 -10.71
C ASP A 29 8.52 -25.77 -11.13
N LYS A 30 8.45 -26.92 -11.82
CA LYS A 30 7.18 -27.55 -12.24
C LYS A 30 6.26 -27.85 -11.06
N ALA A 31 4.97 -28.04 -11.33
CA ALA A 31 3.94 -28.26 -10.30
C ALA A 31 4.19 -29.50 -9.42
N ASP A 32 4.82 -30.52 -9.99
CA ASP A 32 5.30 -31.75 -9.34
C ASP A 32 6.82 -31.73 -9.06
N GLY A 33 7.49 -30.62 -9.37
CA GLY A 33 8.91 -30.41 -9.15
C GLY A 33 9.25 -30.16 -7.68
N VAL A 34 10.55 -30.33 -7.36
CA VAL A 34 11.08 -30.27 -5.98
C VAL A 34 10.63 -29.01 -5.24
N LYS A 35 10.60 -27.84 -5.88
CA LYS A 35 10.13 -26.60 -5.25
C LYS A 35 8.72 -26.71 -4.66
N CYS A 36 7.83 -27.39 -5.37
CA CYS A 36 6.42 -27.47 -5.01
C CYS A 36 6.14 -28.59 -3.99
N ILE A 37 6.95 -29.66 -4.02
CA ILE A 37 6.77 -30.84 -3.16
C ILE A 37 7.68 -30.84 -1.92
N PHE A 38 8.65 -29.94 -1.85
CA PHE A 38 9.58 -29.83 -0.73
C PHE A 38 8.84 -29.63 0.60
N SER A 39 9.17 -30.47 1.57
CA SER A 39 8.46 -30.57 2.84
C SER A 39 9.35 -30.94 4.02
N ASP A 40 10.41 -31.71 3.79
CA ASP A 40 11.26 -32.24 4.83
C ASP A 40 12.75 -32.07 4.48
N PRO A 41 13.51 -31.26 5.23
CA PRO A 41 14.92 -31.06 4.97
C PRO A 41 15.79 -32.29 5.30
N GLU A 42 15.25 -33.34 5.94
CA GLU A 42 16.02 -34.53 6.33
C GLU A 42 16.14 -35.57 5.20
N ILE A 43 15.40 -35.41 4.10
CA ILE A 43 15.40 -36.36 2.98
C ILE A 43 15.93 -35.72 1.68
N PRO A 44 16.60 -36.49 0.80
CA PRO A 44 17.01 -36.00 -0.51
C PRO A 44 15.84 -35.95 -1.50
N TYR A 45 15.94 -35.05 -2.46
CA TYR A 45 14.97 -34.86 -3.54
C TYR A 45 15.64 -35.04 -4.90
N TYR A 46 14.88 -35.50 -5.90
CA TYR A 46 15.40 -35.79 -7.23
C TYR A 46 14.79 -34.85 -8.27
N ILE A 47 15.65 -34.22 -9.07
CA ILE A 47 15.25 -33.34 -10.17
C ILE A 47 15.36 -34.12 -11.47
N GLN A 48 14.23 -34.48 -12.06
CA GLN A 48 14.16 -35.14 -13.38
C GLN A 48 14.13 -34.08 -14.49
N PHE A 49 15.23 -33.93 -15.22
CA PHE A 49 15.37 -32.95 -16.29
C PHE A 49 15.51 -33.58 -17.69
N GLY A 50 16.01 -34.81 -17.76
CA GLY A 50 16.32 -35.50 -19.03
C GLY A 50 15.65 -36.86 -19.19
N SER A 51 16.21 -37.67 -20.10
CA SER A 51 15.77 -39.00 -20.48
C SER A 51 16.51 -40.12 -19.72
N MET A 52 15.99 -41.34 -19.78
CA MET A 52 16.62 -42.51 -19.13
C MET A 52 18.02 -42.86 -19.67
N SER A 53 18.38 -42.38 -20.87
CA SER A 53 19.72 -42.57 -21.45
C SER A 53 20.74 -41.56 -20.96
N ASP A 54 20.30 -40.47 -20.32
CA ASP A 54 21.17 -39.38 -19.90
C ASP A 54 21.93 -39.73 -18.62
N MET A 55 23.26 -39.84 -18.74
CA MET A 55 24.14 -40.37 -17.70
C MET A 55 25.42 -39.54 -17.61
N ASP A 56 25.75 -39.09 -16.41
CA ASP A 56 27.03 -38.48 -16.08
C ASP A 56 27.37 -38.75 -14.61
N LYS A 57 27.95 -39.92 -14.36
CA LYS A 57 28.19 -40.45 -13.00
C LYS A 57 29.15 -39.58 -12.19
N GLU A 58 30.11 -38.91 -12.85
CA GLU A 58 31.07 -38.02 -12.19
C GLU A 58 30.35 -36.84 -11.51
N PHE A 59 29.23 -36.40 -12.08
CA PHE A 59 28.42 -35.30 -11.56
C PHE A 59 27.16 -35.79 -10.81
N GLY A 60 26.99 -37.10 -10.66
CA GLY A 60 25.85 -37.72 -9.98
C GLY A 60 24.56 -37.72 -10.80
N ILE A 61 24.66 -37.61 -12.13
CA ILE A 61 23.50 -37.69 -13.04
C ILE A 61 23.28 -39.14 -13.45
N SER A 62 22.06 -39.63 -13.23
CA SER A 62 21.63 -40.95 -13.67
C SER A 62 20.18 -40.91 -14.17
N GLY A 63 19.97 -41.42 -15.38
CA GLY A 63 18.64 -41.49 -16.01
C GLY A 63 18.00 -40.11 -16.19
N GLY A 64 18.80 -39.08 -16.49
CA GLY A 64 18.31 -37.71 -16.64
C GLY A 64 17.84 -37.08 -15.32
N SER A 65 18.31 -37.60 -14.19
CA SER A 65 18.01 -37.08 -12.86
C SER A 65 19.27 -36.87 -12.02
N PHE A 66 19.19 -35.97 -11.04
CA PHE A 66 20.21 -35.83 -10.01
C PHE A 66 19.56 -35.56 -8.65
N ALA A 67 20.26 -35.97 -7.58
CA ALA A 67 19.85 -35.72 -6.22
C ALA A 67 20.29 -34.31 -5.74
N VAL A 68 19.40 -33.67 -4.99
CA VAL A 68 19.63 -32.47 -4.20
C VAL A 68 19.30 -32.81 -2.76
N GLU A 69 20.25 -32.55 -1.86
CA GLU A 69 20.06 -32.84 -0.44
C GLU A 69 18.99 -31.92 0.16
N GLY A 70 18.15 -32.46 1.05
CA GLY A 70 17.09 -31.69 1.72
C GLY A 70 17.57 -30.40 2.38
N PRO A 71 18.72 -30.36 3.09
CA PRO A 71 19.24 -29.12 3.68
C PRO A 71 19.63 -28.09 2.61
N GLN A 72 20.14 -28.55 1.46
CA GLN A 72 20.46 -27.66 0.34
C GLN A 72 19.18 -27.05 -0.26
N VAL A 73 18.10 -27.84 -0.38
CA VAL A 73 16.81 -27.29 -0.81
C VAL A 73 16.29 -26.28 0.20
N ALA A 74 16.43 -26.54 1.51
CA ALA A 74 16.04 -25.62 2.57
C ALA A 74 16.73 -24.25 2.46
N GLU A 75 18.04 -24.23 2.14
CA GLU A 75 18.79 -22.99 1.89
C GLU A 75 18.19 -22.13 0.77
N PHE A 76 17.54 -22.74 -0.24
CA PHE A 76 16.87 -21.99 -1.30
C PHE A 76 15.62 -21.25 -0.82
N PHE A 77 14.95 -21.77 0.21
CA PHE A 77 13.74 -21.20 0.80
C PHE A 77 14.03 -20.25 1.96
N GLU A 78 15.16 -20.42 2.66
CA GLU A 78 15.46 -19.71 3.90
C GLU A 78 15.40 -18.17 3.76
N PRO A 79 15.91 -17.52 2.69
CA PRO A 79 15.76 -16.08 2.53
C PRO A 79 14.28 -15.64 2.53
N ALA A 80 13.43 -16.36 1.79
CA ALA A 80 12.00 -16.04 1.74
C ALA A 80 11.29 -16.29 3.07
N VAL A 81 11.68 -17.35 3.79
CA VAL A 81 11.16 -17.62 5.15
C VAL A 81 11.54 -16.50 6.11
N GLN A 82 12.79 -16.07 6.08
CA GLN A 82 13.30 -15.00 6.95
C GLN A 82 12.64 -13.65 6.64
N ASP A 83 12.48 -13.30 5.35
CA ASP A 83 11.78 -12.10 4.92
C ASP A 83 10.33 -12.07 5.43
N ILE A 84 9.63 -13.21 5.40
CA ILE A 84 8.27 -13.33 5.95
C ILE A 84 8.29 -13.12 7.46
N ILE A 85 9.22 -13.76 8.18
CA ILE A 85 9.33 -13.64 9.64
C ILE A 85 9.57 -12.18 10.04
N ASP A 86 10.52 -11.52 9.40
CA ASP A 86 10.87 -10.13 9.72
C ASP A 86 9.75 -9.18 9.32
N GLY A 87 9.09 -9.41 8.18
CA GLY A 87 7.89 -8.66 7.80
C GLY A 87 6.75 -8.77 8.81
N VAL A 88 6.54 -9.94 9.42
CA VAL A 88 5.52 -10.14 10.47
C VAL A 88 5.93 -9.41 11.76
N LYS A 89 7.20 -9.49 12.19
CA LYS A 89 7.69 -8.76 13.37
C LYS A 89 7.55 -7.24 13.19
N ASP A 90 7.95 -6.74 12.03
CA ASP A 90 7.81 -5.32 11.68
C ASP A 90 6.36 -4.85 11.77
N GLN A 91 5.40 -5.68 11.33
CA GLN A 91 3.98 -5.37 11.47
C GLN A 91 3.51 -5.39 12.93
N CYS A 92 4.02 -6.31 13.74
CA CYS A 92 3.74 -6.36 15.18
C CYS A 92 4.25 -5.12 15.90
N ASP A 93 5.50 -4.73 15.64
CA ASP A 93 6.13 -3.55 16.24
C ASP A 93 5.43 -2.24 15.81
N ARG A 94 4.92 -2.21 14.57
CA ARG A 94 4.18 -1.08 14.01
C ARG A 94 2.69 -1.10 14.33
N ALA A 95 2.18 -2.07 15.10
CA ALA A 95 0.79 -2.11 15.53
C ALA A 95 0.48 -0.97 16.52
N LYS A 96 0.29 0.23 15.98
CA LYS A 96 0.03 1.47 16.69
C LYS A 96 -1.42 1.50 17.16
N ASP A 97 -1.71 0.79 18.24
CA ASP A 97 -2.88 0.95 19.13
C ASP A 97 -2.77 0.03 20.38
N GLY A 98 -1.67 -0.70 20.55
CA GLY A 98 -1.51 -1.68 21.63
C GLY A 98 -2.32 -2.98 21.41
N THR A 99 -3.02 -3.10 20.28
CA THR A 99 -3.71 -4.32 19.87
C THR A 99 -2.68 -5.32 19.35
N PRO A 100 -2.41 -6.43 20.06
CA PRO A 100 -1.45 -7.42 19.60
C PRO A 100 -2.00 -8.13 18.36
N ILE A 101 -1.13 -8.36 17.37
CA ILE A 101 -1.42 -9.28 16.27
C ILE A 101 -1.41 -10.69 16.84
N LYS A 102 -2.50 -11.45 16.62
CA LYS A 102 -2.67 -12.79 17.20
C LYS A 102 -2.73 -13.91 16.16
N ILE A 103 -2.94 -13.58 14.89
CA ILE A 103 -3.19 -14.57 13.84
C ILE A 103 -2.36 -14.20 12.61
N LEU A 104 -1.58 -15.16 12.13
CA LEU A 104 -0.94 -15.13 10.82
C LEU A 104 -1.73 -16.03 9.87
N LEU A 105 -2.49 -15.43 8.96
CA LEU A 105 -3.27 -16.16 7.95
C LEU A 105 -2.40 -16.46 6.72
N LEU A 106 -2.10 -17.74 6.49
CA LEU A 106 -1.26 -18.19 5.39
C LEU A 106 -2.12 -18.66 4.21
N VAL A 107 -2.11 -17.89 3.11
CA VAL A 107 -2.90 -18.14 1.87
C VAL A 107 -2.05 -17.99 0.61
N GLY A 108 -2.53 -18.50 -0.52
CA GLY A 108 -1.82 -18.45 -1.81
C GLY A 108 -1.02 -19.72 -2.13
N GLY A 109 -0.28 -19.70 -3.23
CA GLY A 109 0.42 -20.89 -3.73
C GLY A 109 1.52 -21.40 -2.80
N PHE A 110 2.32 -20.49 -2.23
CA PHE A 110 3.44 -20.86 -1.36
C PHE A 110 2.98 -21.37 0.03
N ALA A 111 1.78 -20.99 0.47
CA ALA A 111 1.14 -21.49 1.69
C ALA A 111 0.97 -23.02 1.74
N ARG A 112 0.99 -23.67 0.56
CA ARG A 112 0.93 -25.14 0.43
C ARG A 112 2.22 -25.84 0.87
N SER A 113 3.35 -25.12 0.92
CA SER A 113 4.61 -25.69 1.37
C SER A 113 4.51 -26.10 2.83
N GLU A 114 4.67 -27.39 3.09
CA GLU A 114 4.70 -27.92 4.46
C GLU A 114 5.94 -27.44 5.21
N TYR A 115 7.06 -27.29 4.50
CA TYR A 115 8.28 -26.70 5.06
C TYR A 115 8.03 -25.28 5.56
N LEU A 116 7.44 -24.41 4.73
CA LEU A 116 7.10 -23.03 5.14
C LEU A 116 6.19 -23.01 6.35
N TYR A 117 5.12 -23.81 6.33
CA TYR A 117 4.16 -23.86 7.45
C TYR A 117 4.85 -24.26 8.75
N ARG A 118 5.68 -25.30 8.74
CA ARG A 118 6.43 -25.74 9.93
C ARG A 118 7.40 -24.67 10.42
N ARG A 119 8.20 -24.07 9.54
CA ARG A 119 9.15 -23.01 9.90
C ARG A 119 8.45 -21.82 10.57
N LEU A 120 7.34 -21.34 9.98
CA LEU A 120 6.58 -20.24 10.55
C LEU A 120 5.90 -20.64 11.87
N ASN A 121 5.29 -21.83 11.92
CA ASN A 121 4.63 -22.32 13.11
C ASN A 121 5.62 -22.47 14.27
N ASP A 122 6.79 -23.07 14.06
CA ASP A 122 7.80 -23.23 15.11
C ASP A 122 8.35 -21.90 15.59
N HIS A 123 8.58 -20.96 14.66
CA HIS A 123 9.06 -19.61 15.00
C HIS A 123 8.04 -18.84 15.85
N PHE A 124 6.78 -18.83 15.43
CA PHE A 124 5.73 -18.03 16.07
C PHE A 124 5.02 -18.73 17.23
N ARG A 125 5.17 -20.05 17.40
CA ARG A 125 4.56 -20.83 18.49
C ARG A 125 4.97 -20.36 19.88
N THR A 126 6.16 -19.78 20.02
CA THR A 126 6.64 -19.21 21.30
C THR A 126 6.05 -17.83 21.57
N GLY A 127 5.49 -17.16 20.56
CA GLY A 127 4.74 -15.93 20.69
C GLY A 127 3.23 -16.16 20.71
N ASP A 128 2.48 -15.11 21.04
CA ASP A 128 1.01 -15.14 21.05
C ASP A 128 0.39 -15.11 19.64
N ILE A 129 1.12 -15.58 18.61
CA ILE A 129 0.69 -15.58 17.20
C ILE A 129 0.39 -17.00 16.76
N VAL A 130 -0.87 -17.25 16.42
CA VAL A 130 -1.33 -18.51 15.83
C VAL A 130 -1.15 -18.47 14.32
N VAL A 131 -0.37 -19.40 13.77
CA VAL A 131 -0.24 -19.58 12.32
C VAL A 131 -1.42 -20.41 11.82
N PHE A 132 -2.36 -19.75 11.15
CA PHE A 132 -3.55 -20.38 10.60
C PHE A 132 -3.40 -20.58 9.09
N ARG A 133 -3.44 -21.84 8.67
CA ARG A 133 -3.46 -22.28 7.28
C ARG A 133 -4.81 -22.95 7.01
N PRO A 134 -5.71 -22.34 6.23
CA PRO A 134 -6.97 -22.98 5.79
C PRO A 134 -6.69 -24.32 5.08
N ASP A 135 -7.71 -25.15 4.90
CA ASP A 135 -7.54 -26.46 4.24
C ASP A 135 -6.75 -26.33 2.92
N ALA A 136 -5.68 -27.13 2.82
CA ALA A 136 -4.65 -27.05 1.79
C ALA A 136 -5.18 -27.29 0.37
N THR A 137 -6.39 -27.83 0.26
CA THR A 137 -7.07 -28.14 -1.01
C THR A 137 -7.46 -26.90 -1.83
N HIS A 138 -7.69 -25.74 -1.20
CA HIS A 138 -8.23 -24.55 -1.89
C HIS A 138 -7.48 -23.23 -1.63
N LEU A 139 -6.26 -23.27 -1.08
CA LEU A 139 -5.49 -22.09 -0.65
C LEU A 139 -5.21 -21.03 -1.74
N TYR A 140 -5.12 -21.42 -3.01
CA TYR A 140 -4.89 -20.47 -4.12
C TYR A 140 -6.16 -19.77 -4.61
N LYS A 141 -7.33 -20.18 -4.11
CA LYS A 141 -8.63 -19.57 -4.44
C LYS A 141 -9.21 -18.72 -3.31
N ALA A 142 -8.65 -18.80 -2.09
CA ALA A 142 -9.16 -18.08 -0.92
C ALA A 142 -9.40 -16.58 -1.17
N VAL A 143 -8.51 -15.91 -1.93
CA VAL A 143 -8.66 -14.50 -2.29
C VAL A 143 -9.86 -14.28 -3.23
N ALA A 144 -10.01 -15.12 -4.26
CA ALA A 144 -11.11 -15.03 -5.22
C ALA A 144 -12.45 -15.40 -4.56
N GLU A 145 -12.48 -16.42 -3.71
CA GLU A 145 -13.65 -16.80 -2.93
C GLU A 145 -14.08 -15.69 -1.97
N GLY A 146 -13.11 -15.05 -1.29
CA GLY A 146 -13.37 -13.89 -0.45
C GLY A 146 -13.94 -12.70 -1.23
N ALA A 147 -13.42 -12.44 -2.44
CA ALA A 147 -13.94 -11.37 -3.31
C ALA A 147 -15.37 -11.63 -3.79
N VAL A 148 -15.67 -12.86 -4.21
CA VAL A 148 -17.02 -13.25 -4.64
C VAL A 148 -17.99 -13.20 -3.46
N SER A 149 -17.60 -13.72 -2.29
CA SER A 149 -18.43 -13.63 -1.07
C SER A 149 -18.69 -12.18 -0.67
N TYR A 150 -17.68 -11.30 -0.73
CA TYR A 150 -17.86 -9.87 -0.49
C TYR A 150 -18.87 -9.25 -1.44
N TYR A 151 -18.76 -9.54 -2.75
CA TYR A 151 -19.67 -9.02 -3.78
C TYR A 151 -21.10 -9.54 -3.65
N LEU A 152 -21.28 -10.81 -3.30
CA LEU A 152 -22.61 -11.41 -3.19
C LEU A 152 -23.32 -10.96 -1.92
N ASP A 153 -22.63 -11.03 -0.79
CA ASP A 153 -23.29 -10.95 0.51
C ASP A 153 -23.19 -9.57 1.17
N HIS A 154 -22.29 -8.68 0.69
CA HIS A 154 -22.06 -7.34 1.24
C HIS A 154 -21.95 -7.33 2.78
N TYR A 155 -21.35 -8.37 3.40
CA TYR A 155 -21.31 -8.54 4.87
C TYR A 155 -20.69 -7.35 5.62
N VAL A 156 -19.88 -6.53 4.96
CA VAL A 156 -19.30 -5.31 5.55
C VAL A 156 -20.18 -4.13 5.18
N THR A 157 -21.23 -3.90 5.97
CA THR A 157 -22.16 -2.78 5.76
C THR A 157 -21.67 -1.47 6.39
N THR A 158 -20.80 -1.59 7.39
CA THR A 158 -20.24 -0.47 8.16
C THR A 158 -18.77 -0.69 8.45
N ARG A 159 -18.00 0.40 8.39
CA ARG A 159 -16.57 0.44 8.72
C ARG A 159 -16.34 1.54 9.72
N VAL A 160 -15.30 1.39 10.53
CA VAL A 160 -14.92 2.40 11.52
C VAL A 160 -13.68 3.13 11.04
N ALA A 161 -13.73 4.47 11.00
CA ALA A 161 -12.59 5.30 10.62
C ALA A 161 -11.43 5.11 11.61
N ARG A 162 -10.32 4.51 11.17
CA ARG A 162 -9.19 4.20 12.07
C ARG A 162 -8.42 5.42 12.56
N LEU A 163 -8.45 6.51 11.79
CA LEU A 163 -7.79 7.78 12.07
C LEU A 163 -8.74 8.92 11.74
N SER A 164 -8.45 10.10 12.26
CA SER A 164 -9.11 11.32 11.82
C SER A 164 -8.43 11.84 10.55
N TYR A 165 -9.21 12.16 9.53
CA TYR A 165 -8.74 12.67 8.24
C TYR A 165 -9.19 14.10 8.04
N GLY A 166 -8.33 14.90 7.42
CA GLY A 166 -8.58 16.32 7.22
C GLY A 166 -7.62 16.96 6.24
N VAL A 167 -7.77 18.26 6.05
CA VAL A 167 -6.91 19.06 5.16
C VAL A 167 -6.26 20.20 5.91
N MET A 168 -5.09 20.61 5.44
CA MET A 168 -4.44 21.83 5.91
C MET A 168 -5.15 23.05 5.36
N THR A 169 -5.64 23.89 6.25
CA THR A 169 -6.30 25.15 5.90
C THR A 169 -5.68 26.34 6.64
N ARG A 170 -6.30 27.49 6.41
CA ARG A 170 -5.91 28.80 6.91
C ARG A 170 -7.16 29.58 7.25
N HIS A 171 -7.17 30.30 8.36
CA HIS A 171 -8.31 31.12 8.77
C HIS A 171 -8.02 32.59 8.51
N LEU A 172 -9.06 33.37 8.25
CA LEU A 172 -8.94 34.83 8.20
C LEU A 172 -8.43 35.32 9.57
N PHE A 173 -7.40 36.17 9.55
CA PHE A 173 -6.85 36.74 10.79
C PHE A 173 -7.94 37.51 11.54
N ASN A 174 -7.96 37.34 12.86
CA ASN A 174 -8.91 37.94 13.77
C ASN A 174 -8.12 38.42 14.98
N ASP A 175 -7.94 39.72 15.11
CA ASP A 175 -7.19 40.39 16.18
C ASP A 175 -7.85 40.26 17.55
N LYS A 176 -9.10 39.77 17.61
CA LYS A 176 -9.81 39.46 18.85
C LYS A 176 -9.69 38.01 19.28
N ASN A 177 -9.05 37.15 18.48
CA ASN A 177 -8.85 35.74 18.83
C ASN A 177 -7.43 35.56 19.40
N PRO A 178 -7.28 35.21 20.70
CA PRO A 178 -5.97 34.95 21.30
C PRO A 178 -5.15 33.91 20.54
N GLU A 179 -5.76 32.82 20.07
CA GLU A 179 -5.05 31.79 19.29
C GLU A 179 -4.44 32.32 17.99
N HIS A 180 -5.05 33.35 17.40
CA HIS A 180 -4.55 34.01 16.19
C HIS A 180 -3.44 35.01 16.53
N LEU A 181 -3.53 35.70 17.66
CA LEU A 181 -2.51 36.62 18.14
C LEU A 181 -1.22 35.87 18.51
N ASP A 182 -1.34 34.72 19.17
CA ASP A 182 -0.21 33.84 19.50
C ASP A 182 0.57 33.38 18.26
N ARG A 183 -0.13 33.32 17.12
CA ARG A 183 0.42 32.88 15.82
C ARG A 183 0.55 34.04 14.82
N GLU A 184 0.44 35.28 15.26
CA GLU A 184 0.42 36.45 14.37
C GLU A 184 1.69 36.55 13.53
N SER A 185 2.82 36.07 14.04
CA SER A 185 4.09 36.01 13.31
C SER A 185 4.03 35.13 12.05
N THR A 186 3.08 34.18 11.98
CA THR A 186 2.88 33.28 10.82
C THR A 186 1.89 33.83 9.79
N LYS A 187 1.32 35.01 10.06
CA LYS A 187 0.29 35.65 9.24
C LYS A 187 0.77 35.89 7.81
N LEU A 188 -0.03 35.44 6.84
CA LEU A 188 0.23 35.59 5.41
C LEU A 188 -0.90 36.36 4.72
N THR A 189 -0.53 37.29 3.84
CA THR A 189 -1.49 38.03 3.03
C THR A 189 -1.68 37.36 1.69
N GLN A 190 -2.93 37.08 1.32
CA GLN A 190 -3.28 36.40 0.08
C GLN A 190 -3.56 37.36 -1.09
N ALA A 191 -3.75 36.81 -2.29
CA ALA A 191 -4.02 37.60 -3.50
C ALA A 191 -5.28 38.47 -3.37
N ASN A 192 -6.23 38.09 -2.53
CA ASN A 192 -7.42 38.89 -2.21
C ASN A 192 -7.14 40.06 -1.25
N GLY A 193 -5.88 40.28 -0.84
CA GLY A 193 -5.47 41.35 0.07
C GLY A 193 -5.80 41.11 1.55
N LYS A 194 -6.42 39.97 1.90
CA LYS A 194 -6.74 39.63 3.28
C LYS A 194 -5.61 38.83 3.93
N SER A 195 -5.44 39.01 5.23
CA SER A 195 -4.45 38.27 6.03
C SER A 195 -5.06 37.02 6.65
N TYR A 196 -4.31 35.93 6.61
CA TYR A 196 -4.73 34.62 7.10
C TYR A 196 -3.67 34.03 8.03
N ILE A 197 -4.09 33.21 8.99
CA ILE A 197 -3.20 32.39 9.82
C ILE A 197 -3.21 30.96 9.26
N PRO A 198 -2.06 30.41 8.83
CA PRO A 198 -1.93 29.03 8.36
C PRO A 198 -1.84 28.02 9.53
N GLY A 199 -1.75 26.73 9.19
CA GLY A 199 -1.42 25.68 10.17
C GLY A 199 -2.62 25.05 10.87
N ILE A 200 -3.80 25.16 10.26
CA ILE A 200 -5.04 24.58 10.81
C ILE A 200 -5.27 23.22 10.17
N PHE A 201 -5.48 22.21 11.00
CA PHE A 201 -6.05 20.92 10.58
C PHE A 201 -7.57 21.01 10.65
N ASP A 202 -8.20 21.04 9.48
CA ASP A 202 -9.64 21.01 9.38
C ASP A 202 -10.10 19.56 9.20
N THR A 203 -10.77 19.03 10.22
CA THR A 203 -11.14 17.61 10.27
C THR A 203 -12.38 17.38 9.42
N ILE A 204 -12.28 16.47 8.47
CA ILE A 204 -13.37 16.07 7.57
C ILE A 204 -14.05 14.80 8.09
N LEU A 205 -13.25 13.87 8.62
CA LEU A 205 -13.71 12.61 9.18
C LEU A 205 -12.99 12.36 10.51
N ILE A 206 -13.74 12.06 11.56
CA ILE A 206 -13.19 11.81 12.90
C ILE A 206 -12.91 10.31 13.06
N LYS A 207 -11.82 9.96 13.76
CA LYS A 207 -11.54 8.60 14.21
C LYS A 207 -12.78 8.01 14.93
N ASP A 208 -12.95 6.71 14.80
CA ASP A 208 -14.03 5.92 15.39
C ASP A 208 -15.44 6.23 14.85
N THR A 209 -15.55 7.07 13.81
CA THR A 209 -16.81 7.28 13.09
C THR A 209 -17.18 6.01 12.32
N GLU A 210 -18.41 5.53 12.53
CA GLU A 210 -19.02 4.51 11.68
C GLU A 210 -19.40 5.09 10.32
N VAL A 211 -18.97 4.43 9.25
CA VAL A 211 -19.13 4.86 7.86
C VAL A 211 -19.75 3.70 7.09
N SER A 212 -20.91 3.94 6.46
CA SER A 212 -21.51 3.00 5.52
C SER A 212 -20.90 3.12 4.12
N GLU A 213 -21.20 2.17 3.24
CA GLU A 213 -20.65 2.13 1.88
C GLU A 213 -20.83 3.45 1.10
N GLU A 214 -22.03 4.04 1.20
CA GLU A 214 -22.44 5.22 0.45
C GLU A 214 -22.08 6.55 1.14
N MET A 215 -21.66 6.50 2.40
CA MET A 215 -21.44 7.71 3.19
C MET A 215 -20.20 8.47 2.71
N GLN A 216 -20.41 9.74 2.39
CA GLN A 216 -19.38 10.67 1.95
C GLN A 216 -19.30 11.88 2.89
N PHE A 217 -18.07 12.29 3.17
CA PHE A 217 -17.77 13.49 3.95
C PHE A 217 -17.22 14.54 3.03
N ARG A 218 -17.81 15.74 3.05
CA ARG A 218 -17.48 16.83 2.11
C ARG A 218 -16.95 18.02 2.88
N HIS A 219 -15.96 18.68 2.31
CA HIS A 219 -15.31 19.83 2.94
C HIS A 219 -14.99 20.94 1.94
N PRO A 220 -15.49 22.18 2.13
CA PRO A 220 -15.20 23.28 1.24
C PRO A 220 -13.71 23.64 1.23
N HIS A 221 -13.12 23.65 0.03
CA HIS A 221 -11.71 24.01 -0.16
C HIS A 221 -11.56 25.12 -1.19
N ARG A 222 -10.83 26.18 -0.81
CA ARG A 222 -10.75 27.42 -1.60
C ARG A 222 -9.33 27.74 -2.04
N PHE A 223 -9.17 27.95 -3.34
CA PHE A 223 -7.96 28.52 -3.92
C PHE A 223 -8.15 30.00 -4.23
N ILE A 224 -7.14 30.80 -3.88
CA ILE A 224 -7.07 32.23 -4.16
C ILE A 224 -5.75 32.48 -4.89
N LEU A 225 -5.84 32.89 -6.15
CA LEU A 225 -4.72 32.98 -7.07
C LEU A 225 -4.48 34.44 -7.48
N THR A 226 -3.22 34.84 -7.52
CA THR A 226 -2.82 36.07 -8.20
C THR A 226 -3.00 35.94 -9.72
N ARG A 227 -2.98 37.06 -10.47
CA ARG A 227 -3.01 37.02 -11.93
C ARG A 227 -1.85 36.21 -12.53
N GLY A 228 -0.66 36.32 -11.94
CA GLY A 228 0.53 35.56 -12.38
C GLY A 228 0.39 34.06 -12.13
N GLN A 229 -0.05 33.66 -10.92
CA GLN A 229 -0.33 32.26 -10.62
C GLN A 229 -1.41 31.70 -11.55
N PHE A 230 -2.52 32.42 -11.72
CA PHE A 230 -3.60 32.00 -12.61
C PHE A 230 -3.11 31.81 -14.07
N ALA A 231 -2.21 32.66 -14.57
CA ALA A 231 -1.70 32.55 -15.94
C ALA A 231 -1.06 31.18 -16.23
N THR A 232 -0.27 30.64 -15.30
CA THR A 232 0.42 29.34 -15.45
C THR A 232 -0.31 28.16 -14.79
N TRP A 233 -1.41 28.42 -14.08
CA TRP A 233 -2.14 27.40 -13.34
C TRP A 233 -2.87 26.43 -14.27
N THR A 234 -2.66 25.12 -14.05
CA THR A 234 -3.28 24.03 -14.83
C THR A 234 -3.93 22.98 -13.94
N SER A 235 -3.54 22.88 -12.67
CA SER A 235 -4.06 21.86 -11.75
C SER A 235 -4.04 22.34 -10.30
N ILE A 236 -4.86 21.68 -9.46
CA ILE A 236 -4.72 21.75 -8.00
C ILE A 236 -3.97 20.53 -7.47
N SER A 237 -3.39 20.72 -6.29
CA SER A 237 -2.82 19.65 -5.48
C SER A 237 -3.10 19.96 -4.02
N THR A 238 -3.81 19.07 -3.33
CA THR A 238 -4.09 19.16 -1.90
C THR A 238 -3.72 17.86 -1.22
N ARG A 239 -3.04 17.93 -0.08
CA ARG A 239 -2.72 16.75 0.71
C ARG A 239 -3.84 16.47 1.68
N LEU A 240 -4.39 15.26 1.61
CA LEU A 240 -5.20 14.73 2.69
C LEU A 240 -4.25 14.30 3.81
N LYS A 241 -4.49 14.81 5.01
CA LYS A 241 -3.72 14.52 6.21
C LYS A 241 -4.49 13.55 7.10
N CYS A 242 -3.78 12.71 7.82
CA CYS A 242 -4.32 11.90 8.91
C CYS A 242 -3.66 12.29 10.23
N TYR A 243 -4.45 12.35 11.29
CA TYR A 243 -3.97 12.59 12.65
C TYR A 243 -3.75 11.26 13.37
N ARG A 244 -2.55 11.10 13.96
CA ARG A 244 -2.10 9.87 14.63
C ARG A 244 -1.92 10.03 16.14
N GLY A 245 -2.31 11.16 16.71
CA GLY A 245 -2.27 11.34 18.15
C GLY A 245 -3.39 10.60 18.87
N ARG A 246 -3.38 10.69 20.20
CA ARG A 246 -4.30 9.94 21.07
C ARG A 246 -5.62 10.68 21.35
N ALA A 247 -5.70 11.97 21.00
CA ALA A 247 -6.89 12.75 21.27
C ALA A 247 -8.09 12.23 20.44
N ALA A 248 -9.25 12.12 21.08
CA ALA A 248 -10.50 11.72 20.40
C ALA A 248 -10.86 12.71 19.27
N THR A 249 -10.58 14.00 19.48
CA THR A 249 -10.66 15.04 18.46
C THR A 249 -9.27 15.62 18.23
N PRO A 250 -8.78 15.65 16.97
CA PRO A 250 -7.49 16.23 16.64
C PRO A 250 -7.40 17.70 17.08
N PRO A 251 -6.22 18.19 17.51
CA PRO A 251 -6.04 19.60 17.77
C PRO A 251 -6.22 20.39 16.48
N LYS A 252 -6.94 21.51 16.57
CA LYS A 252 -7.18 22.42 15.45
C LYS A 252 -5.87 22.95 14.87
N TRP A 253 -4.89 23.26 15.73
CA TRP A 253 -3.59 23.79 15.32
C TRP A 253 -2.54 22.69 15.29
N VAL A 254 -1.87 22.55 14.15
CA VAL A 254 -0.87 21.48 13.92
C VAL A 254 0.37 21.65 14.79
N ASP A 255 0.70 22.89 15.17
CA ASP A 255 1.86 23.21 15.99
C ASP A 255 1.73 22.79 17.47
N LEU A 256 0.52 22.43 17.93
CA LEU A 256 0.32 21.88 19.27
C LEU A 256 0.85 20.44 19.38
N GLU A 257 0.81 19.71 18.28
CA GLU A 257 1.25 18.31 18.20
C GLU A 257 2.04 18.06 16.91
N PRO A 258 3.20 18.72 16.75
CA PRO A 258 4.00 18.61 15.55
C PRO A 258 4.52 17.17 15.40
N GLY A 259 4.37 16.59 14.21
CA GLY A 259 4.79 15.22 13.93
C GLY A 259 3.70 14.15 14.11
N LEU A 260 2.50 14.53 14.59
CA LEU A 260 1.35 13.63 14.66
C LEU A 260 0.39 13.75 13.46
N PHE A 261 0.81 14.45 12.41
CA PHE A 261 0.03 14.68 11.18
C PHE A 261 0.80 14.19 9.94
N ASP A 262 0.38 13.06 9.39
CA ASP A 262 1.00 12.45 8.21
C ASP A 262 0.16 12.67 6.95
N ASP A 263 0.81 12.67 5.79
CA ASP A 263 0.12 12.64 4.51
C ASP A 263 -0.52 11.25 4.28
N ALA A 264 -1.84 11.21 4.10
CA ALA A 264 -2.56 10.00 3.74
C ALA A 264 -2.55 9.78 2.22
N CYS A 265 -2.83 10.84 1.45
CA CYS A 265 -2.72 10.84 -0.01
C CYS A 265 -2.66 12.28 -0.55
N THR A 266 -2.41 12.42 -1.86
CA THR A 266 -2.49 13.71 -2.57
C THR A 266 -3.67 13.68 -3.53
N ILE A 267 -4.59 14.64 -3.37
CA ILE A 267 -5.71 14.89 -4.26
C ILE A 267 -5.24 15.86 -5.34
N GLN A 268 -5.19 15.40 -6.59
CA GLN A 268 -4.80 16.22 -7.74
C GLN A 268 -5.95 16.27 -8.75
N ALA A 269 -6.12 17.42 -9.37
CA ALA A 269 -7.15 17.61 -10.39
C ALA A 269 -6.69 18.61 -11.44
N ASP A 270 -6.84 18.24 -12.72
CA ASP A 270 -6.67 19.16 -13.83
C ASP A 270 -7.81 20.18 -13.82
N MET A 271 -7.45 21.45 -13.95
CA MET A 271 -8.34 22.61 -13.86
C MET A 271 -8.33 23.43 -15.15
N SER A 272 -7.68 22.95 -16.21
CA SER A 272 -7.52 23.65 -17.48
C SER A 272 -8.87 23.96 -18.13
N HIS A 273 -9.84 23.05 -17.99
CA HIS A 273 -11.21 23.25 -18.48
C HIS A 273 -11.94 24.40 -17.76
N ILE A 274 -11.87 24.42 -16.42
CA ILE A 274 -12.54 25.42 -15.57
C ILE A 274 -11.83 26.77 -15.62
N LYS A 275 -10.52 26.80 -15.91
CA LYS A 275 -9.73 28.03 -15.95
C LYS A 275 -10.39 29.10 -16.83
N SER A 276 -10.99 28.69 -17.96
CA SER A 276 -11.68 29.61 -18.88
C SER A 276 -12.94 30.26 -18.27
N SER A 277 -13.62 29.60 -17.34
CA SER A 277 -14.86 30.07 -16.70
C SER A 277 -14.61 30.89 -15.44
N MET A 278 -13.40 30.85 -14.89
CA MET A 278 -13.02 31.61 -13.71
C MET A 278 -12.95 33.13 -13.98
N LYS A 279 -13.67 33.89 -13.16
CA LYS A 279 -13.75 35.35 -13.30
C LYS A 279 -12.73 36.07 -12.43
N LEU A 280 -12.13 37.12 -13.00
CA LEU A 280 -11.27 38.03 -12.24
C LEU A 280 -12.11 38.79 -11.21
N GLN A 281 -11.67 38.74 -9.95
CA GLN A 281 -12.30 39.43 -8.82
C GLN A 281 -11.43 40.58 -8.34
N LYS A 282 -12.07 41.54 -7.66
CA LYS A 282 -11.43 42.73 -7.11
C LYS A 282 -11.79 42.89 -5.63
N ASN A 283 -10.79 43.14 -4.80
CA ASN A 283 -10.97 43.58 -3.42
C ASN A 283 -10.06 44.79 -3.16
N GLY A 284 -10.64 45.98 -3.02
CA GLY A 284 -9.89 47.24 -3.01
C GLY A 284 -9.06 47.40 -4.30
N THR A 285 -7.74 47.53 -4.17
CA THR A 285 -6.79 47.61 -5.30
C THR A 285 -6.27 46.24 -5.76
N LYS A 286 -6.62 45.16 -5.05
CA LYS A 286 -6.11 43.81 -5.32
C LYS A 286 -7.02 43.09 -6.33
N LEU A 287 -6.40 42.50 -7.34
CA LEU A 287 -7.06 41.68 -8.37
C LEU A 287 -6.63 40.23 -8.20
N PHE A 288 -7.58 39.31 -8.17
CA PHE A 288 -7.34 37.89 -7.90
C PHE A 288 -8.37 37.00 -8.58
N TYR A 289 -8.03 35.73 -8.74
CA TYR A 289 -8.97 34.69 -9.11
C TYR A 289 -9.29 33.82 -7.89
N LYS A 290 -10.48 33.25 -7.86
CA LYS A 290 -10.96 32.41 -6.78
C LYS A 290 -11.62 31.18 -7.36
N LEU A 291 -11.29 30.02 -6.79
CA LEU A 291 -11.94 28.75 -7.07
C LEU A 291 -12.43 28.17 -5.74
N ASP A 292 -13.71 27.82 -5.68
CA ASP A 292 -14.28 27.04 -4.58
C ASP A 292 -14.52 25.61 -5.11
N LEU A 293 -14.05 24.63 -4.36
CA LEU A 293 -14.23 23.20 -4.59
C LEU A 293 -14.72 22.55 -3.30
N GLU A 294 -15.08 21.28 -3.36
CA GLU A 294 -15.24 20.44 -2.18
C GLU A 294 -14.26 19.26 -2.23
N MET A 295 -13.60 18.98 -1.11
CA MET A 295 -12.85 17.74 -0.92
C MET A 295 -13.81 16.71 -0.38
N VAL A 296 -13.93 15.59 -1.07
CA VAL A 296 -14.83 14.49 -0.72
C VAL A 296 -14.01 13.30 -0.26
N ILE A 297 -14.39 12.73 0.88
CA ILE A 297 -13.82 11.51 1.44
C ILE A 297 -14.90 10.46 1.56
N GLY A 298 -14.61 9.23 1.11
CA GLY A 298 -15.43 8.04 1.36
C GLY A 298 -14.57 6.91 1.93
N LEU A 299 -15.06 6.26 2.99
CA LEU A 299 -14.42 5.08 3.60
C LEU A 299 -15.27 3.80 3.47
N GLY A 300 -16.37 3.87 2.74
CA GLY A 300 -17.38 2.82 2.70
C GLY A 300 -16.96 1.52 2.00
N LEU A 301 -15.93 1.56 1.16
CA LEU A 301 -15.41 0.41 0.41
C LEU A 301 -14.12 -0.15 1.03
N THR A 302 -13.47 -1.09 0.35
CA THR A 302 -12.18 -1.66 0.76
C THR A 302 -11.05 -0.63 0.87
N GLU A 303 -11.20 0.55 0.26
CA GLU A 303 -10.18 1.58 0.17
C GLU A 303 -10.75 2.98 0.48
N LEU A 304 -9.89 3.84 1.04
CA LEU A 304 -10.16 5.26 1.21
C LEU A 304 -10.23 5.96 -0.15
N LYS A 305 -11.41 6.51 -0.48
CA LYS A 305 -11.60 7.39 -1.64
C LYS A 305 -11.47 8.84 -1.22
N ALA A 306 -10.64 9.60 -1.92
CA ALA A 306 -10.51 11.04 -1.71
C ALA A 306 -10.38 11.75 -3.06
N TYR A 307 -11.24 12.73 -3.33
CA TYR A 307 -11.27 13.47 -4.60
C TYR A 307 -11.82 14.87 -4.40
N ALA A 308 -11.56 15.76 -5.36
CA ALA A 308 -12.15 17.09 -5.42
C ALA A 308 -13.37 17.11 -6.33
N THR A 309 -14.41 17.85 -5.94
CA THR A 309 -15.61 18.12 -6.74
C THR A 309 -15.85 19.61 -6.94
N TRP A 310 -16.54 19.94 -8.02
CA TRP A 310 -16.97 21.30 -8.34
C TRP A 310 -18.25 21.27 -9.17
N GLN A 311 -18.90 22.43 -9.28
CA GLN A 311 -20.07 22.61 -10.13
C GLN A 311 -19.66 23.27 -11.44
N GLU A 312 -20.06 22.66 -12.55
CA GLU A 312 -19.85 23.19 -13.90
C GLU A 312 -21.15 23.07 -14.69
N ASN A 313 -21.69 24.20 -15.15
CA ASN A 313 -22.96 24.26 -15.90
C ASN A 313 -24.17 23.58 -15.21
N GLY A 314 -24.16 23.48 -13.87
CA GLY A 314 -25.22 22.85 -13.09
C GLY A 314 -25.04 21.34 -12.87
N GLU A 315 -23.93 20.77 -13.35
CA GLU A 315 -23.56 19.38 -13.09
C GLU A 315 -22.37 19.31 -12.11
N GLU A 316 -22.40 18.30 -11.24
CA GLU A 316 -21.26 18.00 -10.36
C GLU A 316 -20.18 17.27 -11.15
N MET A 317 -19.02 17.91 -11.21
CA MET A 317 -17.81 17.34 -11.77
C MET A 317 -16.93 16.82 -10.63
N ARG A 318 -16.18 15.75 -10.92
CA ARG A 318 -15.21 15.16 -10.00
C ARG A 318 -13.87 14.99 -10.69
N CYS A 319 -12.78 15.17 -9.96
CA CYS A 319 -11.46 14.89 -10.53
C CYS A 319 -11.32 13.40 -10.83
N VAL A 320 -10.80 13.07 -12.01
CA VAL A 320 -10.42 11.70 -12.33
C VAL A 320 -9.17 11.38 -11.51
N SER A 321 -9.22 10.33 -10.68
CA SER A 321 -8.02 9.82 -10.02
C SER A 321 -7.03 9.37 -11.09
N LEU A 322 -5.92 10.09 -11.24
CA LEU A 322 -4.80 9.66 -12.08
C LEU A 322 -4.10 8.50 -11.39
N GLY A 323 -4.55 7.28 -11.67
CA GLY A 323 -3.87 6.05 -11.23
C GLY A 323 -4.20 5.62 -9.79
N GLY A 324 -4.10 4.31 -9.59
CA GLY A 324 -4.58 3.56 -8.43
C GLY A 324 -4.36 4.19 -7.06
N PHE A 325 -5.32 3.93 -6.18
CA PHE A 325 -5.16 4.08 -4.75
C PHE A 325 -3.90 3.33 -4.31
N ILE A 326 -2.86 4.08 -3.95
CA ILE A 326 -1.76 3.56 -3.16
C ILE A 326 -1.69 4.40 -1.90
N LEU A 327 -2.15 3.85 -0.79
CA LEU A 327 -1.70 4.27 0.53
C LEU A 327 -0.21 3.93 0.61
N PHE A 328 0.66 4.88 0.24
CA PHE A 328 2.06 4.80 0.62
C PHE A 328 2.13 5.08 2.12
N TYR A 329 2.34 4.04 2.93
CA TYR A 329 3.11 4.23 4.15
C TYR A 329 4.48 4.76 3.71
N PRO A 330 5.01 5.86 4.31
CA PRO A 330 6.24 6.47 3.82
C PRO A 330 7.38 5.43 3.82
N PRO A 331 8.16 5.34 2.73
CA PRO A 331 9.31 4.46 2.68
C PRO A 331 10.45 5.08 3.49
N HIS A 332 10.89 4.41 4.54
CA HIS A 332 12.24 4.63 5.05
C HIS A 332 13.17 3.61 4.39
N ARG A 333 14.17 4.19 3.70
CA ARG A 333 15.37 3.61 3.06
C ARG A 333 15.66 2.15 3.43
N LEU A 334 15.49 1.27 2.44
CA LEU A 334 16.33 0.08 2.30
C LEU A 334 17.28 0.35 1.14
N ASN A 335 18.57 0.42 1.45
CA ASN A 335 19.63 0.29 0.46
C ASN A 335 19.70 -1.17 0.05
N GLY A 336 19.78 -1.44 -1.25
CA GLY A 336 20.14 -2.75 -1.79
C GLY A 336 18.98 -3.47 -2.46
N ASP A 337 19.18 -3.80 -3.73
CA ASP A 337 18.23 -4.45 -4.63
C ASP A 337 17.61 -5.72 -4.04
N LEU A 338 16.27 -5.75 -4.02
CA LEU A 338 15.43 -6.91 -4.30
C LEU A 338 13.99 -6.42 -4.49
N GLU A 339 13.53 -6.44 -5.74
CA GLU A 339 12.10 -6.37 -6.08
C GLU A 339 11.34 -7.52 -5.43
N LEU A 340 10.30 -7.21 -4.64
CA LEU A 340 9.05 -7.99 -4.59
C LEU A 340 8.01 -7.27 -3.72
N THR A 341 7.29 -6.32 -4.31
CA THR A 341 5.89 -6.05 -3.91
C THR A 341 5.10 -5.61 -5.14
N ARG A 342 4.80 -6.58 -6.02
CA ARG A 342 3.70 -6.46 -6.98
C ARG A 342 2.47 -7.15 -6.38
N LEU A 343 1.46 -6.37 -6.02
CA LEU A 343 0.07 -6.82 -6.09
C LEU A 343 -0.59 -6.01 -7.20
N LEU A 344 -0.51 -6.56 -8.40
CA LEU A 344 -1.30 -6.14 -9.56
C LEU A 344 -2.73 -6.63 -9.32
N PHE A 345 -3.70 -5.72 -9.40
CA PHE A 345 -5.02 -6.07 -9.91
C PHE A 345 -5.24 -5.23 -11.17
N THR A 346 -5.21 -5.93 -12.31
CA THR A 346 -5.62 -5.42 -13.61
C THR A 346 -7.14 -5.32 -13.64
N THR A 347 -7.68 -4.16 -13.98
CA THR A 347 -9.05 -4.04 -14.49
C THR A 347 -8.98 -3.84 -15.99
N GLU A 348 -9.31 -4.87 -16.75
CA GLU A 348 -9.84 -4.74 -18.11
C GLU A 348 -11.31 -5.18 -18.08
N SER A 349 -12.22 -4.22 -18.25
CA SER A 349 -13.28 -4.26 -19.27
C SER A 349 -13.74 -2.82 -19.51
#